data_AF-A0A7C3UCF3-F1
#
_entry.id   AF-A0A7C3UCF3-F1
#
_cell.length_a   1.000
_cell.length_b   1.000
_cell.length_c   1.000
_cell.angle_alpha   90.00
_cell.angle_beta   90.00
_cell.angle_gamma   90.00
#
_symmetry.space_group_name_H-M   'P 1'
#
loop_
_entity.id
_entity.type
_entity.pdbx_description
1 polymer ?
#
loop_
_entity_poly.entity_id
_entity_poly.type
_entity_poly.pdbx_seq_one_letter_code
_entity_poly.pdbx_strand_id
1 'polypeptide(L)'
;MIDPTRIFKAFQISKERTPYSSLHPMTKFLIFLSFLVIPLLRDDIISQLSIFLLQVPIMICSKTGKRIGDSLKGSSLFLIMIIVLNYIFIRDLLYSIAMGLRLTNLLVASAILMAATNPMEIGDILSMIRVPYYITFSFVIALRFVPVLARDVE
;
A
#
# COMPACT_ATOMS: atom_id res chain seq x y z
N MET A 1 3.92 20.55 -17.09
CA MET A 1 5.05 19.61 -17.14
C MET A 1 5.06 18.84 -15.84
N ILE A 2 4.90 17.52 -15.89
CA ILE A 2 4.97 16.65 -14.70
C ILE A 2 6.44 16.60 -14.31
N ASP A 3 6.77 17.20 -13.19
CA ASP A 3 8.15 17.32 -12.70
C ASP A 3 8.69 15.92 -12.32
N PRO A 4 9.63 15.32 -13.10
CA PRO A 4 10.12 13.96 -12.86
C PRO A 4 10.88 13.84 -11.53
N THR A 5 11.30 14.96 -10.94
CA THR A 5 12.02 15.03 -9.65
C THR A 5 11.18 14.57 -8.45
N ARG A 6 9.84 14.59 -8.54
CA ARG A 6 8.95 14.13 -7.45
C ARG A 6 9.04 12.62 -7.17
N ILE A 7 9.33 11.80 -8.18
CA ILE A 7 9.44 10.34 -8.03
C ILE A 7 10.66 10.00 -7.15
N PHE A 8 11.76 10.75 -7.32
CA PHE A 8 13.00 10.51 -6.58
C PHE A 8 12.91 10.92 -5.11
N LYS A 9 12.11 11.94 -4.77
CA LYS A 9 11.78 12.28 -3.36
C LYS A 9 11.02 11.17 -2.63
N ALA A 10 10.31 10.28 -3.34
CA ALA A 10 9.68 9.11 -2.71
C ALA A 10 10.71 8.09 -2.20
N PHE A 11 11.93 8.08 -2.77
CA PHE A 11 13.05 7.24 -2.33
C PHE A 11 13.96 7.93 -1.30
N GLN A 12 13.85 9.25 -1.12
CA GLN A 12 14.50 9.98 -0.02
C GLN A 12 13.70 9.79 1.28
N ILE A 13 13.94 8.68 1.96
CA ILE A 13 13.18 8.30 3.16
C ILE A 13 13.66 9.10 4.36
N SER A 14 12.89 10.11 4.73
CA SER A 14 12.88 10.63 6.10
C SER A 14 12.32 9.55 7.03
N LYS A 15 13.15 9.16 8.00
CA LYS A 15 12.89 8.11 8.98
C LYS A 15 11.91 8.62 10.04
N GLU A 16 10.65 8.88 9.68
CA GLU A 16 9.62 9.15 10.68
C GLU A 16 9.30 7.85 11.43
N ARG A 17 9.90 7.69 12.61
CA ARG A 17 9.71 6.51 13.46
C ARG A 17 8.27 6.48 13.98
N THR A 18 7.43 5.67 13.38
CA THR A 18 6.10 5.33 13.89
C THR A 18 6.15 3.99 14.63
N PRO A 19 5.30 3.74 15.63
CA PRO A 19 5.27 2.47 16.36
C PRO A 19 5.04 1.27 15.44
N TYR A 20 4.26 1.44 14.37
CA TYR A 20 4.05 0.41 13.34
C TYR A 20 5.31 0.18 12.47
N SER A 21 6.13 1.21 12.25
CA SER A 21 7.41 1.09 11.51
C SER A 21 8.48 0.30 12.27
N SER A 22 8.35 0.13 13.59
CA SER A 22 9.34 -0.58 14.42
C SER A 22 9.15 -2.10 14.47
N LEU A 23 8.06 -2.63 13.91
CA LEU A 23 7.85 -4.08 13.83
C LEU A 23 8.85 -4.76 12.89
N HIS A 24 9.09 -6.06 13.11
CA HIS A 24 9.89 -6.87 12.20
C HIS A 24 9.29 -6.85 10.77
N PRO A 25 10.09 -6.67 9.70
CA PRO A 25 9.60 -6.53 8.32
C PRO A 25 8.65 -7.65 7.87
N MET A 26 8.96 -8.90 8.23
CA MET A 26 8.08 -10.04 7.93
C MET A 26 6.69 -9.93 8.55
N THR A 27 6.60 -9.45 9.79
CA THR A 27 5.32 -9.33 10.47
C THR A 27 4.45 -8.28 9.79
N LYS A 28 5.04 -7.14 9.39
CA LYS A 28 4.33 -6.11 8.61
C LYS A 28 3.83 -6.69 7.28
N PHE A 29 4.67 -7.47 6.59
CA PHE A 29 4.31 -8.06 5.31
C PHE A 29 3.19 -9.08 5.45
N LEU A 30 3.20 -9.92 6.49
CA LEU A 30 2.12 -10.85 6.79
C LEU A 30 0.80 -10.15 7.13
N ILE A 31 0.86 -9.07 7.93
CA ILE A 31 -0.32 -8.24 8.23
C ILE A 31 -0.86 -7.59 6.95
N PHE A 32 0.01 -7.04 6.11
CA PHE A 32 -0.38 -6.50 4.82
C PHE A 32 -1.03 -7.58 3.94
N LEU A 33 -0.41 -8.76 3.86
CA LEU A 33 -0.91 -9.86 3.04
C LEU A 33 -2.28 -10.34 3.51
N SER A 34 -2.54 -10.40 4.82
CA SER A 34 -3.86 -10.75 5.34
C SER A 34 -4.90 -9.68 4.98
N PHE A 35 -4.57 -8.40 5.11
CA PHE A 35 -5.45 -7.30 4.70
C PHE A 35 -5.62 -7.18 3.17
N LEU A 36 -4.75 -7.80 2.37
CA LEU A 36 -4.91 -7.88 0.93
C LEU A 36 -5.79 -9.07 0.52
N VAL A 37 -5.61 -10.24 1.15
CA VAL A 37 -6.31 -11.48 0.80
C VAL A 37 -7.72 -11.53 1.36
N ILE A 38 -7.94 -11.13 2.62
CA ILE A 38 -9.26 -11.28 3.27
C ILE A 38 -10.36 -10.48 2.53
N PRO A 39 -10.16 -9.21 2.12
CA PRO A 39 -11.14 -8.48 1.33
C PRO A 39 -11.41 -9.07 -0.05
N LEU A 40 -10.49 -9.86 -0.61
CA LEU A 40 -10.67 -10.49 -1.93
C LEU A 40 -11.55 -11.74 -1.84
N LEU A 41 -11.62 -12.39 -0.67
CA LEU A 41 -12.40 -13.61 -0.44
C LEU A 41 -13.85 -13.32 0.00
N ARG A 42 -14.20 -12.06 0.29
CA ARG A 42 -15.49 -11.67 0.85
C ARG A 42 -16.11 -10.55 0.03
N ASP A 43 -17.34 -10.76 -0.43
CA ASP A 43 -18.08 -9.75 -1.20
C ASP A 43 -19.15 -9.01 -0.36
N ASP A 44 -19.38 -9.44 0.88
CA ASP A 44 -20.38 -8.84 1.76
C ASP A 44 -19.97 -7.44 2.26
N ILE A 45 -20.91 -6.50 2.27
CA ILE A 45 -20.67 -5.13 2.76
C ILE A 45 -20.26 -5.09 4.23
N ILE A 46 -20.86 -5.97 5.06
CA ILE A 46 -20.55 -6.08 6.48
C ILE A 46 -19.10 -6.50 6.67
N SER A 47 -18.65 -7.51 5.91
CA SER A 47 -17.27 -7.99 5.95
C SER A 47 -16.28 -6.89 5.54
N GLN A 48 -16.56 -6.18 4.45
CA GLN A 48 -15.71 -5.08 3.98
C GLN A 48 -15.61 -3.95 5.00
N LEU A 49 -16.73 -3.59 5.63
CA LEU A 49 -16.77 -2.53 6.64
C LEU A 49 -16.01 -2.93 7.91
N SER A 50 -16.18 -4.18 8.39
CA SER A 50 -15.43 -4.70 9.53
C SER A 50 -13.91 -4.69 9.28
N ILE A 51 -13.47 -5.07 8.07
CA ILE A 51 -12.05 -5.04 7.71
C ILE A 51 -11.53 -3.60 7.68
N PHE A 52 -12.30 -2.67 7.10
CA PHE A 52 -11.94 -1.26 7.06
C PHE A 52 -11.78 -0.70 8.48
N LEU A 53 -12.73 -0.97 9.37
CA LEU A 53 -12.68 -0.59 10.79
C LEU A 53 -11.44 -1.16 11.50
N LEU A 54 -11.04 -2.39 11.19
CA LEU A 54 -9.83 -3.01 11.76
C LEU A 54 -8.54 -2.35 11.23
N GLN A 55 -8.55 -1.76 10.04
CA GLN A 55 -7.41 -1.03 9.48
C GLN A 55 -7.26 0.38 10.09
N VAL A 56 -8.35 1.01 10.55
CA VAL A 56 -8.33 2.36 11.18
C VAL A 56 -7.33 2.49 12.33
N PRO A 57 -7.25 1.60 13.34
CA PRO A 57 -6.27 1.73 14.42
C PRO A 57 -4.82 1.66 13.90
N ILE A 58 -4.56 0.81 12.92
CA ILE A 58 -3.23 0.70 12.28
C ILE A 58 -2.88 1.98 11.53
N MET A 59 -3.86 2.56 10.83
CA MET A 59 -3.73 3.83 10.12
C MET A 59 -3.35 4.98 11.08
N ILE A 60 -3.98 5.04 12.26
CA ILE A 60 -3.67 6.03 13.31
C ILE A 60 -2.25 5.79 13.84
N CYS A 61 -1.89 4.55 14.16
CA CYS A 61 -0.55 4.19 14.63
C CYS A 61 0.56 4.51 13.63
N SER A 62 0.28 4.40 12.33
CA SER A 62 1.24 4.68 11.26
C SER A 62 1.35 6.18 10.91
N LYS A 63 0.56 7.07 11.53
CA LYS A 63 0.50 8.52 11.21
C LYS A 63 0.41 8.83 9.70
N THR A 64 -0.13 7.90 8.92
CA THR A 64 -0.09 7.93 7.45
C THR A 64 -1.35 8.59 6.84
N GLY A 65 -2.16 9.26 7.66
CA GLY A 65 -3.46 9.82 7.24
C GLY A 65 -3.40 10.68 5.98
N LYS A 66 -2.40 11.55 5.86
CA LYS A 66 -2.21 12.41 4.66
C LYS A 66 -1.91 11.60 3.39
N ARG A 67 -0.97 10.64 3.45
CA ARG A 67 -0.60 9.79 2.30
C ARG A 67 -1.75 8.89 1.84
N ILE A 68 -2.55 8.40 2.78
CA ILE A 68 -3.75 7.61 2.44
C ILE A 68 -4.79 8.50 1.76
N GLY A 69 -5.02 9.72 2.26
CA GLY A 69 -5.88 10.70 1.61
C GLY A 69 -5.45 11.01 0.19
N ASP A 70 -4.14 11.20 -0.04
CA ASP A 70 -3.58 11.40 -1.37
C ASP A 70 -3.74 10.17 -2.27
N SER A 71 -3.59 8.96 -1.73
CA SER A 71 -3.77 7.69 -2.46
C SER A 71 -5.23 7.47 -2.88
N LEU A 72 -6.18 7.78 -1.99
CA LEU A 72 -7.60 7.72 -2.28
C LEU A 72 -8.02 8.79 -3.28
N LYS A 73 -7.48 10.01 -3.16
CA LYS A 73 -7.74 11.09 -4.12
C LYS A 73 -7.22 10.74 -5.52
N GLY A 74 -6.00 10.18 -5.61
CA GLY A 74 -5.42 9.69 -6.85
C GLY A 74 -6.23 8.55 -7.49
N SER A 75 -6.87 7.72 -6.66
CA SER A 75 -7.66 6.57 -7.12
C SER A 75 -9.17 6.85 -7.21
N SER A 76 -9.60 8.09 -6.98
CA SER A 76 -11.01 8.48 -6.95
C SER A 76 -11.75 8.19 -8.25
N LEU A 77 -11.07 8.35 -9.40
CA LEU A 77 -11.62 8.00 -10.71
C LEU A 77 -11.95 6.51 -10.80
N PHE A 78 -11.06 5.64 -10.34
CA PHE A 78 -11.30 4.18 -10.32
C PHE A 78 -12.41 3.80 -9.33
N LEU A 79 -12.46 4.44 -8.16
CA LEU A 79 -13.52 4.21 -7.17
C LEU A 79 -14.90 4.54 -7.74
N ILE A 80 -15.06 5.71 -8.35
CA ILE A 80 -16.33 6.13 -8.97
C ILE A 80 -16.68 5.18 -10.12
N MET A 81 -15.71 4.85 -10.98
CA MET A 81 -15.94 3.96 -12.11
C MET A 81 -16.43 2.58 -11.67
N ILE A 82 -15.81 1.98 -10.64
CA ILE A 82 -16.22 0.67 -10.12
C ILE A 82 -17.63 0.71 -9.55
N ILE A 83 -17.97 1.73 -8.76
CA ILE A 83 -19.30 1.84 -8.15
C ILE A 83 -20.38 2.02 -9.23
N VAL A 84 -20.14 2.91 -10.21
CA VAL A 84 -21.08 3.18 -11.30
C VAL A 84 -21.28 1.95 -12.17
N LEU A 85 -20.19 1.28 -12.58
CA LEU A 85 -20.30 0.08 -13.40
C LEU A 85 -21.05 -1.03 -12.64
N ASN A 86 -20.69 -1.32 -11.39
CA ASN A 86 -21.39 -2.34 -10.61
C ASN A 86 -22.88 -2.03 -10.47
N TYR A 87 -23.23 -0.75 -10.27
CA TYR A 87 -24.62 -0.35 -10.16
C TYR A 87 -25.39 -0.55 -11.47
N ILE A 88 -24.76 -0.26 -12.61
CA ILE A 88 -25.37 -0.47 -13.94
C ILE A 88 -25.60 -1.96 -14.21
N PHE A 89 -24.62 -2.81 -13.90
CA PHE A 89 -24.69 -4.25 -14.23
C PHE A 89 -25.59 -5.05 -13.28
N ILE A 90 -25.51 -4.79 -11.98
CA ILE A 90 -26.15 -5.65 -10.96
C ILE A 90 -27.43 -5.00 -10.41
N ARG A 91 -27.54 -3.66 -10.52
CA ARG A 91 -28.66 -2.85 -9.99
C ARG A 91 -28.86 -2.97 -8.47
N ASP A 92 -27.85 -3.47 -7.76
CA ASP A 92 -27.79 -3.48 -6.30
C ASP A 92 -26.81 -2.41 -5.81
N LEU A 93 -27.35 -1.45 -5.05
CA LEU A 93 -26.57 -0.36 -4.49
C LEU A 93 -25.63 -0.84 -3.38
N LEU A 94 -26.07 -1.80 -2.55
CA LEU A 94 -25.27 -2.33 -1.44
C LEU A 94 -24.05 -3.07 -1.96
N TYR A 95 -24.23 -3.89 -2.99
CA TYR A 95 -23.12 -4.59 -3.63
C TYR A 95 -22.11 -3.62 -4.28
N SER A 96 -22.62 -2.60 -4.98
CA SER A 96 -21.78 -1.60 -5.64
C SER A 96 -20.92 -0.83 -4.64
N ILE A 97 -21.50 -0.46 -3.50
CA ILE A 97 -20.78 0.19 -2.39
C ILE A 97 -19.76 -0.78 -1.78
N ALA A 98 -20.13 -2.05 -1.57
CA ALA A 98 -19.21 -3.06 -1.05
C ALA A 98 -17.96 -3.21 -1.93
N MET A 99 -18.14 -3.19 -3.26
CA MET A 99 -17.03 -3.28 -4.21
C MET A 99 -16.14 -2.04 -4.21
N GLY A 100 -16.73 -0.85 -4.04
CA GLY A 100 -15.97 0.40 -3.82
C GLY A 100 -15.18 0.37 -2.50
N LEU A 101 -15.79 -0.16 -1.44
CA LEU A 101 -15.14 -0.32 -0.14
C LEU A 101 -14.00 -1.35 -0.20
N ARG A 102 -14.17 -2.43 -0.98
CA ARG A 102 -13.11 -3.40 -1.26
C ARG A 102 -11.91 -2.73 -1.90
N LEU A 103 -12.09 -1.94 -2.97
CA LEU A 103 -10.97 -1.21 -3.57
C LEU A 103 -10.30 -0.29 -2.53
N THR A 104 -11.10 0.41 -1.73
CA THR A 104 -10.60 1.28 -0.66
C THR A 104 -9.75 0.50 0.35
N ASN A 105 -10.19 -0.68 0.80
CA ASN A 105 -9.45 -1.57 1.70
C ASN A 105 -8.10 -1.99 1.10
N LEU A 106 -8.03 -2.33 -0.18
CA LEU A 106 -6.78 -2.67 -0.85
C LEU A 106 -5.83 -1.46 -0.95
N LEU A 107 -6.37 -0.28 -1.27
CA LEU A 107 -5.59 0.96 -1.35
C LEU A 107 -5.02 1.35 0.01
N VAL A 108 -5.83 1.28 1.07
CA VAL A 108 -5.41 1.60 2.43
C VAL A 108 -4.34 0.62 2.91
N ALA A 109 -4.54 -0.69 2.73
CA ALA A 109 -3.54 -1.70 3.08
C ALA A 109 -2.19 -1.44 2.38
N SER A 110 -2.24 -1.13 1.08
CA SER A 110 -1.05 -0.81 0.28
C SER A 110 -0.36 0.47 0.75
N ALA A 111 -1.12 1.52 1.04
CA ALA A 111 -0.60 2.79 1.53
C ALA A 111 0.05 2.65 2.92
N ILE A 112 -0.51 1.83 3.81
CA ILE A 112 0.07 1.51 5.11
C ILE A 112 1.43 0.82 4.93
N LEU A 113 1.53 -0.20 4.06
CA LEU A 113 2.79 -0.89 3.79
C LEU A 113 3.86 0.06 3.24
N MET A 114 3.51 0.85 2.21
CA MET A 114 4.45 1.78 1.58
C MET A 114 4.94 2.87 2.54
N ALA A 115 4.13 3.29 3.50
CA ALA A 115 4.52 4.29 4.47
C ALA A 115 5.35 3.75 5.63
N ALA A 116 5.12 2.49 6.02
CA ALA A 116 5.74 1.88 7.20
C ALA A 116 6.98 1.03 6.91
N THR A 117 7.21 0.67 5.64
CA THR A 117 8.29 -0.22 5.22
C THR A 117 9.29 0.55 4.36
N ASN A 118 10.57 0.52 4.78
CA ASN A 118 11.66 1.04 3.97
C ASN A 118 11.87 0.11 2.74
N PRO A 119 12.13 0.63 1.53
CA PRO A 119 12.50 -0.17 0.37
C PRO A 119 13.63 -1.17 0.65
N MET A 120 14.59 -0.84 1.53
CA MET A 120 15.65 -1.78 1.94
C MET A 120 15.10 -2.99 2.71
N GLU A 121 14.07 -2.79 3.55
CA GLU A 121 13.41 -3.90 4.29
C GLU A 121 12.72 -4.89 3.34
N ILE A 122 12.36 -4.47 2.13
CA ILE A 122 11.81 -5.37 1.09
C ILE A 122 12.87 -6.38 0.65
N GLY A 123 14.14 -5.95 0.52
CA GLY A 123 15.25 -6.86 0.24
C GLY A 123 15.44 -7.92 1.34
N ASP A 124 15.31 -7.50 2.60
CA ASP A 124 15.37 -8.42 3.74
C ASP A 124 14.21 -9.42 3.71
N ILE A 125 13.00 -8.96 3.37
CA ILE A 125 11.84 -9.84 3.18
C ILE A 125 12.13 -10.89 2.09
N LEU A 126 12.63 -10.48 0.92
CA LEU A 126 12.99 -11.40 -0.17
C LEU A 126 13.96 -12.49 0.28
N SER A 127 15.01 -12.09 1.03
CA SER A 127 15.98 -13.04 1.57
C SER A 127 15.34 -14.11 2.46
N MET A 128 14.34 -13.72 3.25
CA MET A 128 13.73 -14.56 4.26
C MET A 128 12.58 -15.42 3.71
N ILE A 129 12.01 -15.09 2.53
CA ILE A 129 11.13 -15.99 1.74
C ILE A 129 11.95 -17.06 0.96
N ARG A 130 13.27 -17.15 1.17
CA ARG A 130 14.18 -18.05 0.44
C ARG A 130 14.21 -17.79 -1.07
N VAL A 131 14.04 -16.53 -1.48
CA VAL A 131 14.34 -16.13 -2.86
C VAL A 131 15.85 -16.31 -3.10
N PRO A 132 16.28 -16.81 -4.27
CA PRO A 132 17.68 -17.01 -4.58
C PRO A 132 18.53 -15.76 -4.33
N TYR A 133 19.71 -15.96 -3.75
CA TYR A 133 20.61 -14.88 -3.31
C TYR A 133 20.92 -13.86 -4.40
N TYR A 134 21.12 -14.31 -5.65
CA TYR A 134 21.46 -13.42 -6.76
C TYR A 134 20.37 -12.38 -7.07
N ILE A 135 19.08 -12.74 -6.88
CA ILE A 135 17.96 -11.82 -7.10
C ILE A 135 17.95 -10.78 -5.98
N THR A 136 18.00 -11.24 -4.73
CA THR A 136 17.98 -10.36 -3.56
C THR A 136 19.15 -9.38 -3.57
N PHE A 137 20.35 -9.87 -3.90
CA PHE A 137 21.56 -9.05 -4.01
C PHE A 137 21.42 -7.96 -5.08
N SER A 138 20.96 -8.34 -6.27
CA SER A 138 20.75 -7.39 -7.38
C SER A 138 19.71 -6.33 -7.02
N PHE A 139 18.63 -6.71 -6.34
CA PHE A 139 17.58 -5.80 -5.89
C PHE A 139 18.08 -4.78 -4.85
N VAL A 140 18.82 -5.24 -3.83
CA VAL A 140 19.39 -4.33 -2.80
C VAL A 140 20.36 -3.34 -3.43
N ILE A 141 21.19 -3.80 -4.38
CA ILE A 141 22.12 -2.93 -5.11
C ILE A 141 21.37 -1.88 -5.92
N ALA A 142 20.36 -2.28 -6.68
CA ALA A 142 19.54 -1.36 -7.46
C ALA A 142 18.93 -0.26 -6.56
N LEU A 143 18.34 -0.64 -5.43
CA LEU A 143 17.76 0.30 -4.48
C LEU A 143 18.78 1.26 -3.85
N ARG A 144 20.05 0.86 -3.70
CA ARG A 144 21.13 1.75 -3.22
C ARG A 144 21.61 2.72 -4.30
N PHE A 145 21.62 2.30 -5.56
CA PHE A 145 22.08 3.15 -6.67
C PHE A 145 21.02 4.13 -7.17
N VAL A 146 19.72 3.82 -7.05
CA VAL A 146 18.64 4.73 -7.48
C VAL A 146 18.76 6.13 -6.86
N PRO A 147 18.99 6.31 -5.54
CA PRO A 147 19.18 7.64 -4.93
C PRO A 147 20.49 8.33 -5.31
N VAL A 148 21.49 7.59 -5.79
CA VAL A 148 22.76 8.15 -6.27
C VAL A 148 22.57 8.68 -7.68
N LEU A 149 22.03 7.85 -8.58
CA LEU A 149 21.69 8.24 -9.95
C LEU A 149 20.72 9.42 -9.98
N ALA A 150 19.76 9.47 -9.06
CA ALA A 150 18.84 10.60 -8.95
C ALA A 150 19.55 11.93 -8.63
N ARG A 151 20.65 11.88 -7.87
CA ARG A 151 21.45 13.07 -7.52
C ARG A 151 22.41 13.49 -8.63
N ASP A 152 22.85 12.54 -9.46
CA ASP A 152 23.74 12.83 -10.59
C ASP A 152 23.00 13.44 -11.79
N VAL A 153 21.67 13.27 -11.85
CA VAL A 153 20.79 13.81 -12.91
C VAL A 153 20.20 15.18 -12.53
N GLU A 154 20.24 15.57 -11.26
CA GLU A 154 19.93 16.94 -10.78
C GLU A 154 21.11 17.89 -11.04
#